data_AF-A0A3D5YHG1-F1
#
_entry.id   AF-A0A3D5YHG1-F1
#
_cell.length_a   1.000
_cell.length_b   1.000
_cell.length_c   1.000
_cell.angle_alpha   90.00
_cell.angle_beta   90.00
_cell.angle_gamma   90.00
#
_symmetry.space_group_name_H-M   'P 1'
#
loop_
_entity.id
_entity.type
_entity.pdbx_description
1 polymer ?
#
loop_
_entity_poly.entity_id
_entity_poly.type
_entity_poly.pdbx_seq_one_letter_code
_entity_poly.pdbx_strand_id
1 'polypeptide(L)'
;MKILLFMSKIFYIIAGFLFLFAGIFHQPIILIIAVVLNGFAGATMFTTYESYIRLESKKHSPGNSRGLYFSSINAAYLIGAILSAVIINRIELPYVYIFVIIFGILSLFTDKKIVIHQKRHLKEVFSKESFLHQFIKEVFSFAPLKRAYIAVK
;
A
#
# COMPACT_ATOMS: atom_id res chain seq x y z
N MET A 1 -8.90 -5.47 16.75
CA MET A 1 -8.45 -4.86 15.49
C MET A 1 -6.96 -4.58 15.46
N LYS A 2 -6.38 -3.85 16.43
CA LYS A 2 -4.93 -3.58 16.46
C LYS A 2 -4.06 -4.85 16.50
N ILE A 3 -4.42 -5.84 17.33
CA ILE A 3 -3.72 -7.14 17.40
C ILE A 3 -3.80 -7.88 16.06
N LEU A 4 -4.95 -7.84 15.40
CA LEU A 4 -5.18 -8.52 14.13
C LEU A 4 -4.34 -7.88 12.99
N LEU A 5 -4.25 -6.55 12.97
CA LEU A 5 -3.36 -5.82 12.05
C LEU A 5 -1.89 -6.16 12.30
N PHE A 6 -1.48 -6.19 13.57
CA PHE A 6 -0.11 -6.52 13.94
C PHE A 6 0.27 -7.95 13.53
N MET A 7 -0.60 -8.94 13.82
CA MET A 7 -0.41 -10.33 13.39
C MET A 7 -0.38 -10.47 11.87
N SER A 8 -1.27 -9.77 11.16
CA SER A 8 -1.30 -9.81 9.68
C SER A 8 -0.01 -9.26 9.08
N LYS A 9 0.57 -8.19 9.66
CA LYS A 9 1.85 -7.64 9.22
C LYS A 9 3.01 -8.60 9.47
N ILE A 10 3.01 -9.30 10.60
CA ILE A 10 4.02 -10.34 10.87
C ILE A 10 3.92 -11.45 9.82
N PHE A 11 2.71 -11.96 9.55
CA PHE A 11 2.52 -12.98 8.50
C PHE A 11 2.91 -12.48 7.12
N TYR A 12 2.67 -11.20 6.81
CA TYR A 12 3.11 -10.58 5.56
C TYR A 12 4.64 -10.53 5.45
N ILE A 13 5.34 -10.18 6.54
CA ILE A 13 6.82 -10.20 6.59
C ILE A 13 7.35 -11.62 6.42
N ILE A 14 6.76 -12.60 7.11
CA ILE A 14 7.12 -14.02 6.98
C ILE A 14 6.93 -14.48 5.54
N ALA A 15 5.82 -14.11 4.90
CA ALA A 15 5.59 -14.42 3.49
C ALA A 15 6.68 -13.80 2.59
N GLY A 16 7.13 -12.59 2.88
CA GLY A 16 8.28 -11.97 2.20
C GLY A 16 9.56 -12.79 2.30
N PHE A 17 9.90 -13.30 3.49
CA PHE A 17 11.04 -14.21 3.66
C PHE A 17 10.85 -15.52 2.90
N LEU A 18 9.63 -16.08 2.89
CA LEU A 18 9.34 -17.30 2.14
C LEU A 18 9.48 -17.09 0.63
N PHE A 19 9.06 -15.95 0.08
CA PHE A 19 9.29 -15.61 -1.33
C PHE A 19 10.77 -15.49 -1.67
N LEU A 20 11.55 -14.85 -0.81
CA LEU A 20 13.00 -14.74 -0.96
C LEU A 20 13.65 -16.14 -0.99
N PHE A 21 13.33 -16.99 -0.01
CA PHE A 21 13.87 -18.35 0.06
C PHE A 21 13.37 -19.26 -1.06
N ALA A 22 12.12 -19.14 -1.49
CA ALA A 22 11.59 -19.87 -2.63
C ALA A 22 12.40 -19.56 -3.90
N GLY A 23 12.78 -18.29 -4.08
CA GLY A 23 13.63 -17.85 -5.18
C GLY A 23 15.07 -18.34 -5.08
N ILE A 24 15.70 -18.24 -3.91
CA ILE A 24 17.10 -18.67 -3.70
C ILE A 24 17.25 -20.19 -3.85
N PHE A 25 16.37 -20.96 -3.21
CA PHE A 25 16.44 -22.43 -3.21
C PHE A 25 15.70 -23.08 -4.38
N HIS A 26 15.05 -22.29 -5.24
CA HIS A 26 14.27 -22.77 -6.39
C HIS A 26 13.22 -23.83 -6.01
N GLN A 27 12.59 -23.68 -4.83
CA GLN A 27 11.62 -24.66 -4.31
C GLN A 27 10.17 -24.19 -4.53
N PRO A 28 9.40 -24.87 -5.40
CA PRO A 28 8.03 -24.46 -5.71
C PRO A 28 7.07 -24.66 -4.53
N ILE A 29 7.35 -25.61 -3.63
CA ILE A 29 6.52 -25.85 -2.44
C ILE A 29 6.59 -24.64 -1.49
N ILE A 30 7.79 -24.08 -1.28
CA ILE A 30 7.96 -22.86 -0.47
C ILE A 30 7.22 -21.68 -1.12
N LEU A 31 7.26 -21.58 -2.45
CA LEU A 31 6.53 -20.55 -3.19
C LEU A 31 5.01 -20.65 -2.97
N ILE A 32 4.44 -21.85 -3.04
CA ILE A 32 3.01 -22.09 -2.81
C ILE A 32 2.62 -21.65 -1.39
N ILE A 33 3.41 -22.05 -0.39
CA ILE A 33 3.19 -21.65 1.00
C ILE A 33 3.27 -20.12 1.15
N ALA A 34 4.25 -19.48 0.51
CA ALA A 34 4.41 -18.03 0.51
C ALA A 34 3.19 -17.32 -0.07
N VAL A 35 2.68 -17.79 -1.22
CA VAL A 35 1.50 -17.23 -1.89
C VAL A 35 0.25 -17.35 -1.02
N VAL A 36 0.00 -18.52 -0.43
CA VAL A 36 -1.16 -18.74 0.44
C VAL A 36 -1.08 -17.85 1.68
N LEU A 37 0.09 -17.80 2.33
CA LEU A 37 0.28 -16.97 3.52
C LEU A 37 0.15 -15.49 3.20
N ASN A 38 0.69 -15.03 2.06
CA ASN A 38 0.57 -13.65 1.59
C ASN A 38 -0.89 -13.28 1.30
N GLY A 39 -1.65 -14.17 0.63
CA GLY A 39 -3.06 -13.96 0.36
C GLY A 39 -3.87 -13.80 1.64
N PHE A 40 -3.63 -14.67 2.63
CA PHE A 40 -4.27 -14.58 3.95
C PHE A 40 -3.91 -13.28 4.69
N ALA A 41 -2.61 -12.97 4.78
CA ALA A 41 -2.13 -11.79 5.47
C ALA A 41 -2.63 -10.49 4.82
N GLY A 42 -2.55 -10.40 3.48
CA GLY A 42 -3.00 -9.24 2.71
C GLY A 42 -4.50 -8.98 2.85
N ALA A 43 -5.32 -10.02 2.67
CA ALA A 43 -6.78 -9.91 2.82
C ALA A 43 -7.18 -9.49 4.24
N THR A 44 -6.54 -10.06 5.26
CA THR A 44 -6.80 -9.73 6.66
C THR A 44 -6.40 -8.28 6.97
N MET A 45 -5.26 -7.83 6.46
CA MET A 45 -4.77 -6.46 6.67
C MET A 45 -5.69 -5.43 5.99
N PHE A 46 -6.07 -5.67 4.74
CA PHE A 46 -6.94 -4.80 3.97
C PHE A 46 -8.32 -4.64 4.63
N THR A 47 -8.99 -5.76 4.93
CA THR A 47 -10.33 -5.75 5.55
C THR A 47 -10.31 -5.12 6.94
N THR A 48 -9.24 -5.32 7.72
CA THR A 48 -9.13 -4.74 9.06
C THR A 48 -8.84 -3.25 9.04
N TYR A 49 -7.98 -2.76 8.14
CA TYR A 49 -7.77 -1.33 7.96
C TYR A 49 -9.03 -0.64 7.43
N GLU A 50 -9.71 -1.23 6.46
CA GLU A 50 -10.97 -0.68 5.94
C GLU A 50 -12.03 -0.59 7.04
N SER A 51 -12.17 -1.64 7.85
CA SER A 51 -13.08 -1.67 9.00
C SER A 51 -12.68 -0.62 10.05
N TYR A 52 -11.38 -0.45 10.31
CA TYR A 52 -10.88 0.52 11.28
C TYR A 52 -11.20 1.95 10.84
N ILE A 53 -10.92 2.26 9.58
CA ILE A 53 -11.21 3.57 8.97
C ILE A 53 -12.72 3.80 8.91
N ARG A 54 -13.53 2.78 8.63
CA ARG A 54 -15.00 2.89 8.66
C ARG A 54 -15.51 3.26 10.05
N LEU A 55 -14.96 2.66 11.11
CA LEU A 55 -15.37 2.93 12.49
C LEU A 55 -14.94 4.32 12.95
N GLU A 56 -13.73 4.76 12.61
CA GLU A 56 -13.22 6.10 12.98
C GLU A 56 -13.86 7.21 12.13
N SER A 57 -14.10 6.97 10.84
CA SER A 57 -14.67 7.98 9.93
C SER A 57 -16.13 8.30 10.21
N LYS A 58 -16.90 7.37 10.82
CA LYS A 58 -18.26 7.64 11.32
C LYS A 58 -18.31 8.78 12.34
N LYS A 59 -17.21 9.11 13.03
CA LYS A 59 -17.14 10.20 14.01
C LYS A 59 -16.87 11.59 13.40
N HIS A 60 -16.20 11.68 12.24
CA HIS A 60 -15.67 12.97 11.76
C HIS A 60 -15.79 13.26 10.25
N SER A 61 -15.93 12.26 9.35
CA SER A 61 -16.31 12.44 7.93
C SER A 61 -16.23 11.09 7.16
N PRO A 62 -17.34 10.36 6.97
CA PRO A 62 -17.31 8.97 6.47
C PRO A 62 -16.81 8.80 5.03
N GLY A 63 -17.08 9.75 4.14
CA GLY A 63 -16.69 9.66 2.72
C GLY A 63 -15.23 10.01 2.44
N ASN A 64 -14.70 11.03 3.11
CA ASN A 64 -13.40 11.61 2.77
C ASN A 64 -12.23 10.71 3.23
N SER A 65 -12.31 10.16 4.45
CA SER A 65 -11.26 9.28 5.00
C SER A 65 -11.16 7.94 4.26
N ARG A 66 -12.29 7.41 3.77
CA ARG A 66 -12.30 6.20 2.93
C ARG A 66 -11.73 6.48 1.54
N GLY A 67 -12.13 7.58 0.91
CA GLY A 67 -11.57 8.00 -0.37
C GLY A 67 -10.05 8.16 -0.32
N LEU A 68 -9.54 8.86 0.71
CA LEU A 68 -8.09 9.02 0.91
C LEU A 68 -7.37 7.69 1.11
N TYR A 69 -7.94 6.75 1.84
CA TYR A 69 -7.36 5.42 2.03
C TYR A 69 -7.22 4.64 0.72
N PHE A 70 -8.29 4.55 -0.08
CA PHE A 70 -8.25 3.88 -1.38
C PHE A 70 -7.30 4.57 -2.35
N SER A 71 -7.30 5.90 -2.40
CA SER A 71 -6.33 6.66 -3.22
C SER A 71 -4.89 6.41 -2.78
N SER A 72 -4.63 6.30 -1.47
CA SER A 72 -3.29 6.03 -0.94
C SER A 72 -2.80 4.64 -1.30
N ILE A 73 -3.68 3.63 -1.25
CA ILE A 73 -3.36 2.26 -1.70
C ILE A 73 -3.02 2.25 -3.19
N ASN A 74 -3.85 2.89 -4.02
CA ASN A 74 -3.61 2.94 -5.46
C ASN A 74 -2.31 3.68 -5.81
N ALA A 75 -2.00 4.77 -5.10
CA ALA A 75 -0.72 5.46 -5.23
C ALA A 75 0.45 4.55 -4.85
N ALA A 76 0.34 3.79 -3.75
CA ALA A 76 1.36 2.83 -3.34
C ALA A 76 1.57 1.72 -4.39
N TYR A 77 0.49 1.21 -5.00
CA TYR A 77 0.59 0.24 -6.10
C TYR A 77 1.25 0.82 -7.35
N LEU A 78 0.90 2.05 -7.73
CA LEU A 78 1.52 2.73 -8.87
C LEU A 78 3.03 2.93 -8.65
N ILE A 79 3.40 3.48 -7.48
CA ILE A 79 4.80 3.70 -7.11
C ILE A 79 5.55 2.37 -7.06
N GLY A 80 4.97 1.34 -6.44
CA GLY A 80 5.53 0.00 -6.36
C GLY A 80 5.78 -0.59 -7.74
N ALA A 81 4.82 -0.51 -8.66
CA ALA A 81 4.96 -1.01 -10.02
C ALA A 81 6.06 -0.29 -10.81
N ILE A 82 6.13 1.05 -10.71
CA ILE A 82 7.19 1.84 -11.36
C ILE A 82 8.57 1.45 -10.80
N LEU A 83 8.70 1.35 -9.47
CA LEU A 83 9.95 0.95 -8.84
C LEU A 83 10.35 -0.47 -9.25
N SER A 84 9.41 -1.43 -9.20
CA SER A 84 9.66 -2.80 -9.63
C SER A 84 10.10 -2.88 -11.09
N ALA A 85 9.49 -2.12 -12.00
CA ALA A 85 9.87 -2.11 -13.42
C ALA A 85 11.31 -1.63 -13.66
N VAL A 86 11.80 -0.69 -12.83
CA VAL A 86 13.19 -0.22 -12.91
C VAL A 86 14.15 -1.21 -12.24
N ILE A 87 13.77 -1.76 -11.09
CA ILE A 87 14.62 -2.59 -10.24
C ILE A 87 14.83 -4.00 -10.83
N ILE A 88 13.79 -4.60 -11.43
CA ILE A 88 13.83 -5.98 -11.95
C ILE A 88 14.89 -6.20 -13.05
N ASN A 89 15.29 -5.12 -13.75
CA ASN A 89 16.35 -5.19 -14.75
C ASN A 89 17.76 -5.12 -14.15
N ARG A 90 17.89 -4.82 -12.85
CA ARG A 90 19.17 -4.62 -12.16
C ARG A 90 19.45 -5.64 -11.07
N ILE A 91 18.42 -6.25 -10.50
CA ILE A 91 18.56 -7.28 -9.47
C ILE A 91 17.72 -8.50 -9.82
N GLU A 92 18.20 -9.67 -9.42
CA GLU A 92 17.43 -10.90 -9.60
C GLU A 92 16.12 -10.84 -8.79
N LEU A 93 15.09 -11.47 -9.34
CA LEU A 93 13.73 -11.48 -8.79
C LEU A 93 13.64 -11.81 -7.29
N PRO A 94 14.39 -12.79 -6.74
CA PRO A 94 14.31 -13.12 -5.32
C PRO A 94 14.68 -11.94 -4.42
N TYR A 95 15.68 -11.15 -4.79
CA TYR A 95 16.16 -10.03 -3.99
C TYR A 95 15.20 -8.84 -3.98
N VAL A 96 14.25 -8.75 -4.92
CA VAL A 96 13.18 -7.74 -4.89
C VAL A 96 12.33 -7.88 -3.62
N TYR A 97 12.15 -9.10 -3.11
CA TYR A 97 11.37 -9.35 -1.89
C TYR A 97 12.03 -8.80 -0.61
N ILE A 98 13.32 -8.45 -0.64
CA ILE A 98 13.98 -7.76 0.48
C ILE A 98 13.30 -6.41 0.75
N PHE A 99 12.91 -5.68 -0.29
CA PHE A 99 12.18 -4.43 -0.12
C PHE A 99 10.83 -4.64 0.57
N VAL A 100 10.12 -5.72 0.22
CA VAL A 100 8.84 -6.09 0.86
C VAL A 100 9.04 -6.36 2.35
N ILE A 101 10.09 -7.08 2.72
CA ILE A 101 10.45 -7.36 4.12
C ILE A 101 10.77 -6.05 4.87
N ILE A 102 11.63 -5.20 4.29
CA ILE A 102 12.02 -3.91 4.90
C ILE A 102 10.79 -3.02 5.13
N PHE A 103 9.95 -2.82 4.11
CA PHE A 103 8.74 -2.01 4.24
C PHE A 103 7.73 -2.63 5.21
N GLY A 104 7.61 -3.95 5.23
CA GLY A 104 6.79 -4.68 6.21
C GLY A 104 7.25 -4.40 7.64
N ILE A 105 8.55 -4.52 7.90
CA ILE A 105 9.16 -4.22 9.21
C ILE A 105 8.94 -2.75 9.59
N LEU A 106 9.23 -1.82 8.69
CA LEU A 106 8.98 -0.39 8.93
C LEU A 106 7.53 -0.13 9.31
N SER A 107 6.58 -0.80 8.65
CA SER A 107 5.14 -0.67 8.92
C SER A 107 4.74 -1.11 10.34
N LEU A 108 5.50 -2.01 10.99
CA LEU A 108 5.26 -2.40 12.38
C LEU A 108 5.57 -1.25 13.35
N PHE A 109 6.57 -0.43 13.02
CA PHE A 109 6.98 0.71 13.84
C PHE A 109 6.10 1.95 13.63
N THR A 110 5.55 2.14 12.42
CA THR A 110 4.77 3.34 12.09
C THR A 110 3.36 3.34 12.67
N ASP A 111 2.76 2.17 12.90
CA ASP A 111 1.37 2.03 13.39
C ASP A 111 1.15 2.56 14.81
N LYS A 112 2.22 2.70 15.61
CA LYS A 112 2.13 3.27 16.97
C LYS A 112 1.67 4.73 16.98
N LYS A 113 1.68 5.42 15.83
CA LYS A 113 1.31 6.84 15.68
C LYS A 113 -0.08 7.08 15.06
N ILE A 114 -0.94 6.06 14.92
CA ILE A 114 -2.36 6.29 14.58
C ILE A 114 -3.09 6.78 15.84
N VAL A 115 -2.63 7.92 16.38
CA VAL A 115 -3.36 8.78 17.29
C VAL A 115 -3.73 9.99 16.46
N ILE A 116 -5.03 10.11 16.22
CA ILE A 116 -5.69 11.16 15.46
C ILE A 116 -5.21 12.54 15.99
N HIS A 117 -4.22 13.14 15.34
CA HIS A 117 -3.85 14.56 15.49
C HIS A 117 -4.29 15.33 14.24
N GLN A 118 -5.59 15.24 13.93
CA GLN A 118 -6.16 15.69 12.67
C GLN A 118 -6.62 17.16 12.64
N LYS A 119 -6.30 17.98 13.65
CA LYS A 119 -6.73 19.39 13.67
C LYS A 119 -5.70 20.41 13.18
N ARG A 120 -4.40 20.09 13.09
CA ARG A 120 -3.38 21.05 12.63
C ARG A 120 -2.91 20.85 11.17
N HIS A 121 -2.79 19.62 10.68
CA HIS A 121 -2.28 19.37 9.32
C HIS A 121 -3.30 19.52 8.19
N LEU A 122 -4.62 19.56 8.46
CA LEU A 122 -5.61 19.81 7.39
C LEU A 122 -5.43 21.20 6.77
N LYS A 123 -4.99 22.20 7.55
CA LYS A 123 -4.76 23.55 7.03
C LYS A 123 -3.53 23.63 6.12
N GLU A 124 -2.58 22.71 6.26
CA GLU A 124 -1.44 22.53 5.35
C GLU A 124 -1.81 21.70 4.11
N VAL A 125 -2.67 20.69 4.24
CA VAL A 125 -3.23 19.93 3.10
C VAL A 125 -4.13 20.81 2.21
N PHE A 126 -4.69 21.89 2.75
CA PHE A 126 -5.49 22.89 2.00
C PHE A 126 -4.73 24.20 1.70
N SER A 127 -3.45 24.30 2.03
CA SER A 127 -2.63 25.46 1.63
C SER A 127 -2.25 25.32 0.15
N LYS A 128 -2.00 26.45 -0.53
CA LYS A 128 -1.80 26.52 -1.99
C LYS A 128 -0.58 25.74 -2.53
N GLU A 129 0.26 25.18 -1.66
CA GLU A 129 1.44 24.35 -2.00
C GLU A 129 1.33 22.90 -1.47
N SER A 130 0.12 22.35 -1.40
CA SER A 130 -0.11 21.01 -0.84
C SER A 130 -0.08 19.86 -1.86
N PHE A 131 -0.23 18.64 -1.37
CA PHE A 131 -0.53 17.41 -2.11
C PHE A 131 -1.57 17.58 -3.25
N LEU A 132 -2.56 18.48 -3.07
CA LEU A 132 -3.54 18.81 -4.12
C LEU A 132 -2.92 19.52 -5.32
N HIS A 133 -1.86 20.30 -5.11
CA HIS A 133 -1.16 21.02 -6.18
C HIS A 133 -0.21 20.10 -6.98
N GLN A 134 0.45 19.14 -6.33
CA GLN A 134 1.19 18.07 -7.03
C GLN A 134 0.23 17.10 -7.76
N PHE A 135 -0.91 16.76 -7.16
CA PHE A 135 -1.98 15.99 -7.83
C PHE A 135 -2.54 16.71 -9.06
N ILE A 136 -2.79 18.03 -8.97
CA ILE A 136 -3.15 18.90 -10.10
C ILE A 136 -2.07 18.83 -11.19
N LYS A 137 -0.77 18.88 -10.88
CA LYS A 137 0.30 18.75 -11.88
C LYS A 137 0.31 17.38 -12.59
N GLU A 138 0.00 16.30 -11.88
CA GLU A 138 -0.09 14.95 -12.46
C GLU A 138 -1.35 14.76 -13.34
N VAL A 139 -2.48 15.38 -12.94
CA VAL A 139 -3.80 15.34 -13.61
C VAL A 139 -3.90 16.30 -14.80
N PHE A 140 -3.14 17.40 -14.79
CA PHE A 140 -3.04 18.34 -15.92
C PHE A 140 -2.06 17.87 -17.02
N SER A 141 -1.47 16.67 -16.90
CA SER A 141 -0.88 15.99 -18.06
C SER A 141 -2.01 15.24 -18.82
N PHE A 142 -2.27 15.54 -20.10
CA PHE A 142 -3.42 15.04 -20.88
C PHE A 142 -3.50 13.50 -21.11
N ALA A 143 -2.78 12.67 -20.35
CA ALA A 143 -2.80 11.22 -20.42
C ALA A 143 -4.13 10.54 -19.99
N PRO A 144 -4.90 11.07 -19.01
CA PRO A 144 -6.23 10.55 -18.69
C PRO A 144 -7.25 10.76 -19.83
N LEU A 145 -7.14 11.86 -20.58
CA LEU A 145 -8.00 12.18 -21.74
C LEU A 145 -7.88 11.14 -22.88
N LYS A 146 -6.72 10.51 -23.03
CA LYS A 146 -6.50 9.43 -24.00
C LYS A 146 -7.25 8.14 -23.64
N ARG A 147 -7.47 7.89 -22.34
CA ARG A 147 -8.24 6.74 -21.84
C ARG A 147 -9.75 6.95 -21.99
N ALA A 148 -10.23 8.19 -21.93
CA ALA A 148 -11.63 8.52 -22.13
C ALA A 148 -12.05 8.50 -23.61
N TYR A 149 -11.15 8.88 -24.53
CA TYR A 149 -11.42 8.91 -25.98
C TYR A 149 -11.61 7.53 -26.61
N ILE A 150 -10.89 6.50 -26.14
CA ILE A 150 -11.05 5.12 -26.63
C ILE A 150 -12.33 4.47 -26.10
N ALA A 151 -12.81 4.89 -24.92
CA ALA A 151 -14.05 4.38 -24.36
C ALA A 151 -15.31 4.92 -25.05
N VAL A 152 -15.20 5.96 -25.89
CA VAL A 152 -16.28 6.59 -26.68
C VAL A 152 -16.26 6.13 -28.14
N LYS A 153 -15.36 5.21 -28.50
CA LYS A 153 -15.30 4.57 -29.82
C LYS A 153 -15.57 3.08 -29.69
#